data_AF-A0A7X8R5N4-F1
#
_entry.id   AF-A0A7X8R5N4-F1
#
_cell.length_a   1.000
_cell.length_b   1.000
_cell.length_c   1.000
_cell.angle_alpha   90.00
_cell.angle_beta   90.00
_cell.angle_gamma   90.00
#
_symmetry.space_group_name_H-M   'P 1'
#
loop_
_entity.id
_entity.type
_entity.pdbx_description
1 polymer ?
#
loop_
_entity_poly.entity_id
_entity_poly.type
_entity_poly.pdbx_seq_one_letter_code
_entity_poly.pdbx_strand_id
1 'polypeptide(L)'
;MLNEEATRPTANVDVTYESNQMFQIDKKTIMGARAEYALWDDSFIGGTFLYLNERTLEQKVRVGKGPMRNMVWDVNTSMTMKPFFMTRLANHLPFVDTRQPSTLRFEGEMAQVIPNPNTINNESTSDNDGVAYIDDFEAAKNMTPLGISRRSWSLSSVPQACLEYRPGTSAVDLTYRGDLQWWEPYGQYPIQEIWPNRDVTSSTASTTSILQIKFTPPDTVADKAKAWGGIQKALSAGYWDQTESKYLEIWVHGDSGTMHIDLGSISEDIIPNNELNTEDKMRNGIRNNVLDDDEDVGIDGMADNDPRAIAAGGDYWDINGNGQRDKGEPYSNDNWRYTERSDDYSEINGMEGN
;
A
#
# COMPACT_ATOMS: atom_id res chain seq x y z
N MET A 1 11.98 22.81 42.27
CA MET A 1 13.38 23.25 42.39
C MET A 1 13.51 24.06 43.69
N LEU A 2 14.54 23.83 44.50
CA LEU A 2 14.74 24.48 45.80
C LEU A 2 15.76 25.65 45.75
N ASN A 3 16.20 26.04 44.56
CA ASN A 3 17.12 27.16 44.36
C ASN A 3 16.35 28.37 43.82
N GLU A 4 16.29 29.45 44.60
CA GLU A 4 15.56 30.67 44.26
C GLU A 4 16.07 31.35 42.98
N GLU A 5 17.36 31.19 42.65
CA GLU A 5 17.94 31.70 41.40
C GLU A 5 17.41 30.95 40.16
N ALA A 6 17.09 29.66 40.29
CA ALA A 6 16.52 28.86 39.21
C ALA A 6 15.01 29.12 39.00
N THR A 7 14.35 29.80 39.95
CA THR A 7 12.94 30.22 39.83
C THR A 7 12.75 31.61 39.23
N ARG A 8 13.84 32.32 38.90
CA ARG A 8 13.77 33.64 38.26
C ARG A 8 13.19 33.50 36.84
N PRO A 9 12.30 34.41 36.40
CA PRO A 9 11.67 34.33 35.07
C PRO A 9 12.64 34.38 33.88
N THR A 10 13.87 34.86 34.11
CA THR A 10 14.94 34.95 33.11
C THR A 10 15.90 33.76 33.15
N ALA A 11 15.69 32.80 34.06
CA ALA A 11 16.53 31.61 34.15
C ALA A 11 16.15 30.65 33.03
N ASN A 12 17.14 30.24 32.23
CA ASN A 12 16.96 29.16 31.27
C ASN A 12 17.32 27.85 31.98
N VAL A 13 16.38 26.90 32.02
CA VAL A 13 16.57 25.61 32.70
C VAL A 13 16.43 24.50 31.67
N ASP A 14 17.55 23.85 31.38
CA ASP A 14 17.59 22.64 30.55
C ASP A 14 17.32 21.42 31.42
N VAL A 15 16.26 20.66 31.08
CA VAL A 15 15.88 19.44 31.79
C VAL A 15 16.05 18.26 30.85
N THR A 16 17.06 17.44 31.13
CA THR A 16 17.28 16.16 30.44
C THR A 16 16.58 15.05 31.21
N TYR A 17 15.82 14.22 30.52
CA TYR A 17 15.17 13.05 31.08
C TYR A 17 15.46 11.82 30.23
N GLU A 18 15.52 10.66 30.88
CA GLU A 18 15.57 9.36 30.22
C GLU A 18 14.21 8.68 30.38
N SER A 19 13.65 8.19 29.28
CA SER A 19 12.39 7.44 29.27
C SER A 19 12.63 6.08 28.65
N ASN A 20 12.23 5.03 29.36
CA ASN A 20 12.24 3.67 28.82
C ASN A 20 11.09 3.51 27.83
N GLN A 21 11.31 3.91 26.57
CA GLN A 21 10.39 3.59 25.49
C GLN A 21 10.45 2.08 25.21
N MET A 22 9.33 1.39 25.47
CA MET A 22 9.23 -0.07 25.42
C MET A 22 9.20 -0.65 24.00
N PHE A 23 9.25 0.20 22.97
CA PHE A 23 9.22 -0.18 21.55
C PHE A 23 10.39 0.48 20.80
N GLN A 24 11.60 -0.08 20.93
CA GLN A 24 12.73 0.24 20.05
C GLN A 24 13.07 -1.00 19.23
N ILE A 25 13.03 -0.87 17.90
CA ILE A 25 13.37 -1.94 16.96
C ILE A 25 14.89 -2.13 16.89
N ASP A 26 15.65 -1.05 17.08
CA ASP A 26 17.11 -1.07 17.03
C ASP A 26 17.71 -1.70 18.30
N LYS A 27 18.72 -2.55 18.10
CA LYS A 27 19.43 -3.23 19.19
C LYS A 27 20.58 -2.35 19.67
N LYS A 28 20.51 -1.90 20.92
CA LYS A 28 21.56 -1.11 21.58
C LYS A 28 22.29 -1.95 22.61
N THR A 29 23.61 -2.00 22.51
CA THR A 29 24.48 -2.65 23.50
C THR A 29 25.42 -1.61 24.09
N ILE A 30 25.35 -1.40 25.40
CA ILE A 30 26.28 -0.56 26.15
C ILE A 30 27.12 -1.47 27.04
N MET A 31 28.44 -1.36 26.92
CA MET A 31 29.40 -2.03 27.78
C MET A 31 30.28 -0.96 28.41
N GLY A 32 30.67 -1.16 29.67
CA GLY A 32 31.48 -0.18 30.35
C GLY A 32 32.22 -0.75 31.54
N ALA A 33 33.33 -0.10 31.88
CA ALA A 33 34.08 -0.36 33.10
C ALA A 33 34.51 0.97 33.70
N ARG A 34 34.44 1.07 35.03
CA ARG A 34 34.96 2.20 35.79
C ARG A 34 35.93 1.65 36.83
N ALA A 35 37.09 2.27 36.93
CA ALA A 35 38.04 2.04 38.00
C ALA A 35 38.20 3.31 38.81
N GLU A 36 38.21 3.18 40.14
CA GLU A 36 38.39 4.29 41.05
C GLU A 36 39.42 3.90 42.11
N TYR A 37 40.35 4.82 42.37
CA TYR A 37 41.35 4.69 43.42
C TYR A 37 41.11 5.77 44.47
N ALA A 38 40.73 5.32 45.66
CA ALA A 38 40.56 6.19 46.81
C ALA A 38 41.93 6.69 47.30
N LEU A 39 42.00 7.99 47.59
CA LEU A 39 43.20 8.65 48.07
C LEU A 39 43.09 8.92 49.58
N TRP A 40 42.98 10.18 50.00
CA TRP A 40 42.79 10.61 51.38
C TRP A 40 41.45 11.33 51.54
N ASP A 41 40.90 11.30 52.74
CA ASP A 41 39.57 11.85 53.02
C ASP A 41 38.56 11.37 51.96
N ASP A 42 37.71 12.26 51.45
CA ASP A 42 36.76 12.02 50.37
C ASP A 42 37.39 12.37 48.99
N SER A 43 38.66 12.02 48.78
CA SER A 43 39.38 12.29 47.53
C SER A 43 39.61 11.01 46.71
N PHE A 44 39.49 11.11 45.39
CA PHE A 44 39.71 9.99 44.48
C PHE A 44 40.29 10.42 43.13
N ILE A 45 40.86 9.44 42.44
CA ILE A 45 41.11 9.49 40.99
C ILE A 45 40.43 8.28 40.35
N GLY A 46 39.71 8.52 39.27
CA GLY A 46 38.96 7.50 38.56
C GLY A 46 39.15 7.61 37.06
N GLY A 47 38.78 6.54 36.37
CA GLY A 47 38.65 6.55 34.93
C GLY A 47 37.54 5.61 34.50
N THR A 48 36.82 6.02 33.46
CA THR A 48 35.76 5.22 32.86
C THR A 48 36.09 4.92 31.42
N PHE A 49 35.69 3.74 30.98
CA PHE A 49 35.64 3.37 29.58
C PHE A 49 34.23 2.87 29.27
N LEU A 50 33.60 3.42 28.25
CA LEU A 50 32.29 3.04 27.76
C LEU A 50 32.35 2.74 26.27
N TYR A 51 31.65 1.70 25.85
CA TYR A 51 31.48 1.28 24.48
C TYR A 51 29.98 1.10 24.20
N LEU A 52 29.46 1.91 23.28
CA LEU A 52 28.10 1.83 22.76
C LEU A 52 28.16 1.25 21.34
N ASN A 53 27.34 0.24 21.07
CA ASN A 53 27.15 -0.30 19.73
C ASN A 53 25.66 -0.48 19.45
N GLU A 54 25.15 0.27 18.49
CA GLU A 54 23.80 0.17 17.96
C GLU A 54 23.81 -0.64 16.66
N ARG A 55 22.77 -1.46 16.46
CA ARG A 55 22.55 -2.20 15.21
C ARG A 55 21.08 -2.09 14.82
N THR A 56 20.84 -1.88 13.55
CA THR A 56 19.49 -1.93 12.97
C THR A 56 19.28 -3.23 12.20
N LEU A 57 18.03 -3.62 12.02
CA LEU A 57 17.63 -4.71 11.14
C LEU A 57 17.50 -4.26 9.68
N GLU A 58 17.32 -2.95 9.46
CA GLU A 58 17.11 -2.38 8.14
C GLU A 58 18.46 -2.16 7.42
N GLN A 59 18.61 -2.73 6.23
CA GLN A 59 19.83 -2.55 5.43
C GLN A 59 19.87 -1.19 4.72
N LYS A 60 18.69 -0.59 4.46
CA LYS A 60 18.54 0.72 3.81
C LYS A 60 18.30 1.82 4.84
N VAL A 61 19.35 2.29 5.49
CA VAL A 61 19.23 3.36 6.48
C VAL A 61 19.18 4.74 5.83
N ARG A 62 18.24 5.57 6.26
CA ARG A 62 18.17 6.98 5.85
C ARG A 62 19.16 7.83 6.65
N VAL A 63 19.57 8.96 6.08
CA VAL A 63 20.42 9.94 6.77
C VAL A 63 19.81 10.32 8.13
N GLY A 64 20.61 10.26 9.19
CA GLY A 64 20.19 10.58 10.56
C GLY A 64 19.54 9.42 11.34
N LYS A 65 19.33 8.26 10.72
CA LYS A 65 18.80 7.04 11.37
C LYS A 65 19.72 5.82 11.23
N GLY A 66 21.00 6.05 10.96
CA GLY A 66 21.99 4.98 10.84
C GLY A 66 22.44 4.43 12.21
N PRO A 67 22.86 3.15 12.27
CA PRO A 67 23.40 2.57 13.49
C PRO A 67 24.77 3.18 13.81
N MET A 68 24.94 3.66 15.05
CA MET A 68 26.19 4.27 15.49
C MET A 68 26.98 3.39 16.47
N ARG A 69 28.28 3.68 16.57
CA ARG A 69 29.17 3.07 17.56
C ARG A 69 30.04 4.15 18.19
N ASN A 70 29.96 4.31 19.50
CA ASN A 70 30.72 5.33 20.23
C ASN A 70 31.60 4.67 21.28
N MET A 71 32.86 5.08 21.34
CA MET A 71 33.77 4.72 22.42
C MET A 71 34.07 5.98 23.22
N VAL A 72 33.76 5.97 24.51
CA VAL A 72 34.02 7.09 25.42
C VAL A 72 35.03 6.63 26.44
N TRP A 73 36.02 7.47 26.71
CA TRP A 73 36.88 7.29 27.86
C TRP A 73 36.99 8.59 28.64
N ASP A 74 37.08 8.48 29.96
CA ASP A 74 37.29 9.61 30.86
C ASP A 74 38.35 9.31 31.91
N VAL A 75 38.97 10.38 32.41
CA VAL A 75 39.77 10.41 33.62
C VAL A 75 39.24 11.54 34.47
N ASN A 76 38.82 11.24 35.69
CA ASN A 76 38.23 12.22 36.59
C ASN A 76 38.86 12.16 37.98
N THR A 77 38.86 13.29 38.69
CA THR A 77 39.38 13.39 40.05
C THR A 77 38.55 14.36 40.86
N SER A 78 38.38 14.04 42.14
CA SER A 78 37.87 14.96 43.14
C SER A 78 38.85 14.95 44.30
N MET A 79 39.37 16.11 44.69
CA MET A 79 40.30 16.27 45.80
C MET A 79 39.69 17.20 46.83
N THR A 80 39.44 16.67 48.02
CA THR A 80 38.93 17.42 49.15
C THR A 80 40.08 17.75 50.09
N MET A 81 40.25 19.04 50.41
CA MET A 81 41.28 19.54 51.32
C MET A 81 40.62 20.39 52.40
N LYS A 82 41.15 20.33 53.63
CA LYS A 82 40.67 21.16 54.76
C LYS A 82 41.75 22.15 55.22
N PRO A 83 42.03 23.21 54.43
CA PRO A 83 43.14 24.12 54.72
C PRO A 83 42.86 24.99 55.95
N PHE A 84 43.60 24.75 57.02
CA PHE A 84 43.49 25.52 58.27
C PHE A 84 43.68 27.03 58.11
N PHE A 85 44.47 27.46 57.12
CA PHE A 85 44.69 28.89 56.88
C PHE A 85 43.41 29.60 56.42
N MET A 86 42.53 28.94 55.66
CA MET A 86 41.27 29.54 55.21
C MET A 86 40.30 29.75 56.37
N THR A 87 40.22 28.79 57.30
CA THR A 87 39.40 28.93 58.51
C THR A 87 39.91 30.07 59.39
N ARG A 88 41.24 30.22 59.50
CA ARG A 88 41.84 31.35 60.23
C ARG A 88 41.61 32.70 59.57
N LEU A 89 41.69 32.78 58.23
CA LEU A 89 41.38 34.00 57.49
C LEU A 89 39.92 34.41 57.68
N ALA A 90 38.99 33.46 57.69
CA ALA A 90 37.58 33.72 57.96
C ALA A 90 37.37 34.33 59.37
N ASN A 91 38.08 33.83 60.38
CA ASN A 91 38.05 34.35 61.75
C ASN A 91 38.76 35.71 61.93
N HIS A 92 39.42 36.23 60.89
CA HIS A 92 39.99 37.59 60.91
C HIS A 92 38.97 38.66 60.44
N LEU A 93 37.83 38.25 59.88
CA LEU A 93 36.77 39.18 59.51
C LEU A 93 36.03 39.68 60.76
N PRO A 94 35.78 41.00 60.87
CA PRO A 94 35.03 41.53 62.01
C PRO A 94 33.63 40.89 62.08
N PHE A 95 33.21 40.54 63.30
CA PHE A 95 31.92 39.90 63.62
C PHE A 95 31.76 38.44 63.16
N VAL A 96 32.83 37.73 62.79
CA VAL A 96 32.81 36.30 62.42
C VAL A 96 33.69 35.50 63.39
N ASP A 97 33.11 34.50 64.07
CA ASP A 97 33.84 33.50 64.87
C ASP A 97 33.29 32.10 64.53
N THR A 98 34.04 31.34 63.74
CA THR A 98 33.68 30.00 63.31
C THR A 98 34.69 28.95 63.77
N ARG A 99 34.16 27.82 64.26
CA ARG A 99 34.91 26.61 64.60
C ARG A 99 34.80 25.53 63.54
N GLN A 100 33.99 25.74 62.51
CA GLN A 100 33.78 24.78 61.44
C GLN A 100 34.99 24.79 60.49
N PRO A 101 35.61 23.64 60.18
CA PRO A 101 36.69 23.56 59.21
C PRO A 101 36.25 24.06 57.84
N SER A 102 37.10 24.84 57.20
CA SER A 102 36.93 25.23 55.79
C SER A 102 37.27 24.03 54.91
N THR A 103 36.44 23.77 53.90
CA THR A 103 36.65 22.70 52.91
C THR A 103 36.88 23.32 51.54
N LEU A 104 37.98 22.94 50.89
CA LEU A 104 38.28 23.25 49.50
C LEU A 104 38.15 21.97 48.69
N ARG A 105 37.29 21.96 47.67
CA ARG A 105 37.11 20.83 46.76
C ARG A 105 37.60 21.22 45.38
N PHE A 106 38.53 20.43 44.84
CA PHE A 106 39.02 20.55 43.46
C PHE A 106 38.45 19.38 42.66
N GLU A 107 37.78 19.67 41.54
CA GLU A 107 37.22 18.67 40.65
C GLU A 107 37.80 18.87 39.25
N GLY A 108 38.21 17.78 38.62
CA GLY A 108 38.73 17.77 37.26
C GLY A 108 38.22 16.56 36.51
N GLU A 109 37.88 16.75 35.25
CA GLU A 109 37.43 15.70 34.35
C GLU A 109 38.00 15.96 32.95
N MET A 110 38.54 14.93 32.34
CA MET A 110 38.97 14.92 30.95
C MET A 110 38.34 13.70 30.29
N ALA A 111 37.46 13.95 29.32
CA ALA A 111 36.77 12.90 28.59
C ALA A 111 36.91 13.09 27.08
N GLN A 112 36.93 12.00 26.34
CA GLN A 112 36.92 12.01 24.88
C GLN A 112 35.96 10.96 24.35
N VAL A 113 35.23 11.33 23.30
CA VAL A 113 34.42 10.42 22.50
C VAL A 113 35.14 10.14 21.18
N ILE A 114 35.27 8.88 20.82
CA ILE A 114 35.70 8.41 19.51
C ILE A 114 34.45 7.85 18.82
N PRO A 115 33.79 8.66 17.98
CA PRO A 115 32.56 8.27 17.33
C PRO A 115 32.82 7.50 16.03
N ASN A 116 31.94 6.55 15.74
CA ASN A 116 31.67 6.03 14.41
C ASN A 116 30.17 6.28 14.16
N PRO A 117 29.82 7.31 13.35
CA PRO A 117 28.45 7.76 13.22
C PRO A 117 27.56 6.79 12.42
N ASN A 118 28.15 5.93 11.60
CA ASN A 118 27.42 4.93 10.83
C ASN A 118 28.28 3.70 10.55
N THR A 119 27.82 2.54 11.04
CA THR A 119 28.55 1.27 10.92
C THR A 119 28.22 0.48 9.64
N ILE A 120 27.27 0.95 8.81
CA ILE A 120 26.87 0.28 7.56
C ILE A 120 27.76 0.73 6.42
N ASN A 121 28.62 -0.17 5.92
CA ASN A 121 29.51 0.12 4.79
C ASN A 121 28.97 -0.51 3.50
N ASN A 122 29.35 0.05 2.36
CA ASN A 122 29.02 -0.52 1.05
C ASN A 122 30.29 -0.67 0.21
N GLU A 123 30.62 -1.93 -0.11
CA GLU A 123 31.82 -2.27 -0.89
C GLU A 123 31.82 -1.61 -2.28
N SER A 124 30.63 -1.34 -2.84
CA SER A 124 30.50 -0.72 -4.17
C SER A 124 30.81 0.78 -4.20
N THR A 125 30.67 1.49 -3.09
CA THR A 125 30.98 2.93 -3.02
C THR A 125 32.44 3.20 -2.64
N SER A 126 33.20 2.15 -2.29
CA SER A 126 34.54 2.25 -1.70
C SER A 126 34.58 3.16 -0.46
N ASP A 127 33.42 3.43 0.14
CA ASP A 127 33.26 4.28 1.31
C ASP A 127 33.09 3.40 2.54
N ASN A 128 34.08 3.47 3.42
CA ASN A 128 34.15 2.70 4.65
C ASN A 128 33.73 3.52 5.88
N ASP A 129 33.28 4.78 5.67
CA ASP A 129 32.85 5.71 6.73
C ASP A 129 31.32 5.77 6.86
N GLY A 130 30.64 4.73 6.39
CA GLY A 130 29.21 4.54 6.56
C GLY A 130 28.36 5.16 5.43
N VAL A 131 27.47 4.36 4.83
CA VAL A 131 26.55 4.80 3.78
C VAL A 131 25.13 5.00 4.30
N ALA A 132 24.46 6.02 3.78
CA ALA A 132 23.05 6.28 4.08
C ALA A 132 22.31 6.76 2.83
N TYR A 133 21.03 6.44 2.75
CA TYR A 133 20.15 6.86 1.68
C TYR A 133 19.61 8.26 1.97
N ILE A 134 19.78 9.17 1.01
CA ILE A 134 19.10 10.47 1.01
C ILE A 134 17.66 10.28 0.55
N ASP A 135 17.48 9.49 -0.51
CA ASP A 135 16.20 9.02 -1.01
C ASP A 135 16.39 7.63 -1.63
N ASP A 136 15.45 6.73 -1.36
CA ASP A 136 15.41 5.37 -1.91
C ASP A 136 14.37 5.24 -3.03
N PHE A 137 13.60 6.31 -3.31
CA PHE A 137 12.47 6.35 -4.23
C PHE A 137 11.41 5.26 -3.98
N GLU A 138 11.41 4.59 -2.81
CA GLU A 138 10.42 3.54 -2.54
C GLU A 138 9.01 4.12 -2.41
N ALA A 139 8.90 5.31 -1.81
CA ALA A 139 7.63 6.03 -1.69
C ALA A 139 7.23 6.80 -2.97
N ALA A 140 8.05 6.79 -4.02
CA ALA A 140 7.75 7.51 -5.26
C ALA A 140 6.71 6.80 -6.13
N LYS A 141 6.38 5.54 -5.84
CA LYS A 141 5.40 4.75 -6.59
C LYS A 141 4.13 4.52 -5.74
N ASN A 142 3.15 5.39 -5.92
CA ASN A 142 1.78 5.11 -5.50
C ASN A 142 1.08 4.28 -6.59
N MET A 143 0.50 3.15 -6.21
CA MET A 143 -0.23 2.27 -7.13
C MET A 143 -1.72 2.28 -6.78
N THR A 144 -2.56 2.56 -7.76
CA THR A 144 -4.00 2.30 -7.68
C THR A 144 -4.28 0.93 -8.29
N PRO A 145 -4.63 -0.11 -7.51
CA PRO A 145 -4.96 -1.40 -8.09
C PRO A 145 -6.31 -1.31 -8.80
N LEU A 146 -6.35 -1.62 -10.10
CA LEU A 146 -7.61 -1.80 -10.83
C LEU A 146 -8.37 -3.05 -10.35
N GLY A 147 -7.63 -4.01 -9.79
CA GLY A 147 -8.17 -5.26 -9.27
C GLY A 147 -8.36 -6.30 -10.36
N ILE A 148 -8.12 -7.55 -9.98
CA ILE A 148 -8.34 -8.74 -10.83
C ILE A 148 -9.64 -9.45 -10.44
N SER A 149 -10.41 -8.88 -9.52
CA SER A 149 -11.59 -9.57 -9.02
C SER A 149 -12.72 -9.55 -10.04
N ARG A 150 -13.26 -10.72 -10.39
CA ARG A 150 -14.33 -10.89 -11.38
C ARG A 150 -15.50 -9.93 -11.12
N ARG A 151 -15.99 -9.91 -9.88
CA ARG A 151 -17.15 -9.12 -9.44
C ARG A 151 -16.92 -7.61 -9.47
N SER A 152 -15.67 -7.18 -9.62
CA SER A 152 -15.32 -5.77 -9.67
C SER A 152 -15.42 -5.18 -11.09
N TRP A 153 -15.68 -6.03 -12.09
CA TRP A 153 -15.85 -5.72 -13.50
C TRP A 153 -17.28 -6.11 -13.94
N SER A 154 -17.84 -5.33 -14.85
CA SER A 154 -19.14 -5.59 -15.49
C SER A 154 -18.97 -5.64 -17.02
N LEU A 155 -19.99 -6.09 -17.75
CA LEU A 155 -20.01 -5.95 -19.21
C LEU A 155 -19.80 -4.49 -19.63
N SER A 156 -19.08 -4.28 -20.72
CA SER A 156 -18.85 -2.94 -21.25
C SER A 156 -20.01 -2.46 -22.13
N SER A 157 -20.12 -1.14 -22.27
CA SER A 157 -20.84 -0.52 -23.37
C SER A 157 -20.19 -0.85 -24.72
N VAL A 158 -20.88 -0.50 -25.81
CA VAL A 158 -20.30 -0.58 -27.15
C VAL A 158 -19.08 0.35 -27.23
N PRO A 159 -17.90 -0.13 -27.65
CA PRO A 159 -16.72 0.71 -27.82
C PRO A 159 -16.98 1.84 -28.82
N GLN A 160 -16.46 3.04 -28.55
CA GLN A 160 -16.66 4.21 -29.40
C GLN A 160 -16.23 3.96 -30.86
N ALA A 161 -15.14 3.24 -31.07
CA ALA A 161 -14.64 2.87 -32.40
C ALA A 161 -15.65 2.04 -33.21
N CYS A 162 -16.52 1.27 -32.54
CA CYS A 162 -17.58 0.50 -33.18
C CYS A 162 -18.80 1.38 -33.51
N LEU A 163 -19.06 2.44 -32.74
CA LEU A 163 -20.15 3.39 -32.97
C LEU A 163 -19.85 4.35 -34.15
N GLU A 164 -18.60 4.79 -34.30
CA GLU A 164 -18.18 5.69 -35.39
C GLU A 164 -18.33 5.07 -36.79
N TYR A 165 -18.40 3.74 -36.89
CA TYR A 165 -18.51 3.02 -38.16
C TYR A 165 -19.92 3.07 -38.80
N ARG A 166 -20.91 3.70 -38.16
CA ARG A 166 -22.29 3.76 -38.67
C ARG A 166 -22.96 5.14 -38.54
N PRO A 167 -22.51 6.16 -39.31
CA PRO A 167 -23.22 7.42 -39.38
C PRO A 167 -24.62 7.24 -40.00
N GLY A 168 -25.67 7.54 -39.24
CA GLY A 168 -27.04 7.70 -39.75
C GLY A 168 -28.02 6.55 -39.50
N THR A 169 -27.68 5.52 -38.73
CA THR A 169 -28.63 4.49 -38.30
C THR A 169 -29.17 4.79 -36.90
N SER A 170 -30.48 5.02 -36.79
CA SER A 170 -31.21 5.10 -35.51
C SER A 170 -31.38 3.73 -34.82
N ALA A 171 -30.90 2.65 -35.45
CA ALA A 171 -30.90 1.31 -34.90
C ALA A 171 -29.54 1.02 -34.26
N VAL A 172 -29.57 0.83 -32.96
CA VAL A 172 -28.50 0.22 -32.18
C VAL A 172 -28.24 -1.19 -32.75
N ASP A 173 -26.99 -1.51 -33.07
CA ASP A 173 -26.63 -2.77 -33.72
C ASP A 173 -25.46 -3.42 -32.96
N LEU A 174 -25.78 -4.55 -32.32
CA LEU A 174 -24.85 -5.38 -31.55
C LEU A 174 -24.36 -6.59 -32.37
N THR A 175 -24.55 -6.63 -33.70
CA THR A 175 -24.18 -7.78 -34.58
C THR A 175 -22.77 -8.32 -34.32
N TYR A 176 -21.83 -7.42 -34.02
CA TYR A 176 -20.42 -7.75 -33.80
C TYR A 176 -20.06 -7.99 -32.33
N ARG A 177 -20.99 -7.85 -31.38
CA ARG A 177 -20.77 -8.17 -29.97
C ARG A 177 -20.69 -9.68 -29.81
N GLY A 178 -19.51 -10.19 -29.44
CA GLY A 178 -19.27 -11.58 -29.09
C GLY A 178 -19.49 -11.89 -27.62
N ASP A 179 -19.38 -13.17 -27.30
CA ASP A 179 -19.39 -13.68 -25.94
C ASP A 179 -18.02 -13.43 -25.29
N LEU A 180 -18.01 -12.72 -24.17
CA LEU A 180 -16.82 -12.44 -23.39
C LEU A 180 -17.00 -12.98 -21.97
N GLN A 181 -16.17 -13.96 -21.64
CA GLN A 181 -16.12 -14.58 -20.32
C GLN A 181 -14.90 -14.06 -19.57
N TRP A 182 -15.06 -13.72 -18.29
CA TRP A 182 -13.96 -13.31 -17.41
C TRP A 182 -14.14 -13.91 -16.01
N TRP A 183 -13.07 -14.50 -15.47
CA TRP A 183 -13.15 -15.18 -14.18
C TRP A 183 -11.80 -15.22 -13.45
N GLU A 184 -11.89 -15.44 -12.14
CA GLU A 184 -10.75 -15.80 -11.31
C GLU A 184 -10.74 -17.32 -11.16
N PRO A 185 -9.74 -18.04 -11.70
CA PRO A 185 -9.64 -19.47 -11.50
C PRO A 185 -9.55 -19.82 -10.01
N TYR A 186 -10.23 -20.88 -9.59
CA TYR A 186 -10.13 -21.37 -8.22
C TYR A 186 -8.69 -21.78 -7.85
N GLY A 187 -7.97 -22.38 -8.81
CA GLY A 187 -6.52 -22.59 -8.71
C GLY A 187 -5.76 -21.28 -8.90
N GLN A 188 -5.06 -20.82 -7.86
CA GLN A 188 -4.19 -19.65 -8.00
C GLN A 188 -2.99 -19.94 -8.93
N TYR A 189 -2.50 -18.89 -9.58
CA TYR A 189 -1.41 -18.97 -10.55
C TYR A 189 -0.04 -18.85 -9.86
N PRO A 190 0.98 -19.63 -10.23
CA PRO A 190 2.31 -19.52 -9.65
C PRO A 190 2.92 -18.12 -9.86
N ILE A 191 3.37 -17.46 -8.79
CA ILE A 191 3.91 -16.10 -8.86
C ILE A 191 5.17 -16.01 -9.74
N GLN A 192 5.98 -17.06 -9.76
CA GLN A 192 7.26 -17.08 -10.49
C GLN A 192 7.09 -17.17 -12.01
N GLU A 193 5.93 -17.62 -12.49
CA GLU A 193 5.60 -17.61 -13.93
C GLU A 193 5.36 -16.16 -14.41
N ILE A 194 4.94 -15.25 -13.52
CA ILE A 194 4.75 -13.83 -13.82
C ILE A 194 6.03 -13.02 -13.50
N TRP A 195 6.65 -13.31 -12.35
CA TRP A 195 7.85 -12.63 -11.87
C TRP A 195 8.94 -13.65 -11.48
N PRO A 196 9.80 -14.09 -12.43
CA PRO A 196 10.77 -15.16 -12.19
C PRO A 196 11.78 -14.89 -11.08
N ASN A 197 12.10 -13.62 -10.84
CA ASN A 197 13.09 -13.20 -9.83
C ASN A 197 12.46 -12.94 -8.45
N ARG A 198 11.18 -13.26 -8.25
CA ARG A 198 10.51 -13.03 -6.97
C ARG A 198 10.79 -14.17 -6.00
N ASP A 199 11.34 -13.82 -4.85
CA ASP A 199 11.63 -14.78 -3.77
C ASP A 199 10.33 -15.33 -3.17
N VAL A 200 10.15 -16.64 -3.30
CA VAL A 200 9.06 -17.39 -2.67
C VAL A 200 9.64 -18.21 -1.51
N THR A 201 9.18 -17.92 -0.30
CA THR A 201 9.59 -18.61 0.94
C THR A 201 8.33 -19.04 1.69
N SER A 202 8.46 -19.76 2.80
CA SER A 202 7.30 -20.12 3.63
C SER A 202 6.57 -18.90 4.23
N SER A 203 7.21 -17.72 4.25
CA SER A 203 6.63 -16.47 4.73
C SER A 203 6.11 -15.55 3.62
N THR A 204 6.29 -15.91 2.35
CA THR A 204 5.76 -15.14 1.19
C THR A 204 4.84 -16.02 0.35
N ALA A 205 3.85 -15.40 -0.31
CA ALA A 205 2.93 -16.16 -1.16
C ALA A 205 3.68 -16.78 -2.36
N SER A 206 3.42 -18.05 -2.65
CA SER A 206 3.93 -18.76 -3.83
C SER A 206 3.01 -18.65 -5.04
N THR A 207 1.75 -18.31 -4.81
CA THR A 207 0.69 -18.20 -5.83
C THR A 207 -0.04 -16.86 -5.70
N THR A 208 -0.66 -16.43 -6.79
CA THR A 208 -1.46 -15.21 -6.89
C THR A 208 -2.73 -15.48 -7.69
N SER A 209 -3.81 -14.78 -7.39
CA SER A 209 -4.97 -14.77 -8.29
C SER A 209 -4.60 -14.08 -9.60
N ILE A 210 -5.31 -14.44 -10.67
CA ILE A 210 -5.26 -13.80 -11.99
C ILE A 210 -6.69 -13.64 -12.50
N LEU A 211 -6.91 -12.69 -13.41
CA LEU A 211 -8.14 -12.59 -14.17
C LEU A 211 -7.92 -13.26 -15.53
N GLN A 212 -8.62 -14.35 -15.80
CA GLN A 212 -8.66 -14.95 -17.12
C GLN A 212 -9.79 -14.33 -17.93
N ILE A 213 -9.55 -14.13 -19.22
CA ILE A 213 -10.51 -13.57 -20.17
C ILE A 213 -10.51 -14.47 -21.40
N LYS A 214 -11.70 -14.86 -21.85
CA LYS A 214 -11.91 -15.61 -23.08
C LYS A 214 -12.95 -14.91 -23.92
N PHE A 215 -12.60 -14.66 -25.17
CA PHE A 215 -13.50 -14.03 -26.14
C PHE A 215 -13.86 -15.03 -27.24
N THR A 216 -15.15 -15.16 -27.50
CA THR A 216 -15.71 -15.97 -28.58
C THR A 216 -16.52 -15.06 -29.52
N PRO A 217 -16.04 -14.82 -30.76
CA PRO A 217 -16.75 -13.93 -31.68
C PRO A 217 -18.06 -14.59 -32.17
N PRO A 218 -19.11 -13.81 -32.51
CA PRO A 218 -20.40 -14.36 -32.89
C PRO A 218 -20.31 -15.22 -34.13
N ASP A 219 -20.90 -16.42 -34.15
CA ASP A 219 -20.88 -17.30 -35.32
C ASP A 219 -21.52 -16.68 -36.57
N THR A 220 -22.48 -15.78 -36.36
CA THR A 220 -23.26 -15.10 -37.40
C THR A 220 -22.47 -14.10 -38.23
N VAL A 221 -21.32 -13.61 -37.76
CA VAL A 221 -20.50 -12.64 -38.51
C VAL A 221 -19.44 -13.31 -39.37
N ALA A 222 -19.33 -12.88 -40.64
CA ALA A 222 -18.32 -13.40 -41.56
C ALA A 222 -16.90 -12.88 -41.24
N ASP A 223 -16.81 -11.62 -40.82
CA ASP A 223 -15.54 -10.96 -40.49
C ASP A 223 -15.37 -10.94 -38.96
N LYS A 224 -14.73 -11.98 -38.41
CA LYS A 224 -14.49 -12.11 -36.96
C LYS A 224 -13.55 -11.03 -36.43
N ALA A 225 -12.73 -10.39 -37.28
CA ALA A 225 -11.79 -9.36 -36.85
C ALA A 225 -12.49 -8.04 -36.44
N LYS A 226 -13.77 -7.88 -36.82
CA LYS A 226 -14.63 -6.77 -36.39
C LYS A 226 -15.43 -7.08 -35.13
N ALA A 227 -15.41 -8.33 -34.68
CA ALA A 227 -16.12 -8.71 -33.46
C ALA A 227 -15.42 -8.10 -32.25
N TRP A 228 -16.22 -7.73 -31.25
CA TRP A 228 -15.73 -7.12 -30.02
C TRP A 228 -16.45 -7.72 -28.80
N GLY A 229 -15.79 -7.67 -27.66
CA GLY A 229 -16.36 -7.97 -26.36
C GLY A 229 -15.54 -7.21 -25.33
N GLY A 230 -16.18 -6.67 -24.30
CA GLY A 230 -15.50 -5.86 -23.32
C GLY A 230 -16.07 -6.00 -21.91
N ILE A 231 -15.19 -5.73 -20.95
CA ILE A 231 -15.55 -5.47 -19.56
C ILE A 231 -15.16 -4.04 -19.21
N GLN A 232 -15.89 -3.44 -18.29
CA GLN A 232 -15.60 -2.11 -17.76
C GLN A 232 -15.71 -2.09 -16.24
N LYS A 233 -15.10 -1.07 -15.66
CA LYS A 233 -15.08 -0.84 -14.23
C LYS A 233 -15.07 0.64 -13.93
N ALA A 234 -16.02 1.06 -13.10
CA ALA A 234 -15.97 2.38 -12.49
C ALA A 234 -14.85 2.44 -11.43
N LEU A 235 -14.01 3.48 -11.50
CA LEU A 235 -13.06 3.80 -10.46
C LEU A 235 -13.81 4.41 -9.26
N SER A 236 -13.42 4.00 -8.05
CA SER A 236 -14.07 4.50 -6.84
C SER A 236 -13.76 5.98 -6.60
N ALA A 237 -14.61 6.66 -5.83
CA ALA A 237 -14.46 8.09 -5.53
C ALA A 237 -13.10 8.48 -4.90
N GLY A 238 -12.37 7.53 -4.30
CA GLY A 238 -11.04 7.77 -3.73
C GLY A 238 -9.89 7.72 -4.75
N TYR A 239 -10.11 7.13 -5.93
CA TYR A 239 -9.06 6.88 -6.91
C TYR A 239 -9.48 7.16 -8.36
N TRP A 240 -10.60 7.83 -8.61
CA TRP A 240 -11.01 8.18 -9.97
C TRP A 240 -10.11 9.26 -10.59
N ASP A 241 -9.56 10.17 -9.77
CA ASP A 241 -8.60 11.16 -10.22
C ASP A 241 -7.23 10.49 -10.43
N GLN A 242 -6.90 10.28 -11.70
CA GLN A 242 -5.65 9.69 -12.14
C GLN A 242 -4.77 10.73 -12.89
N THR A 243 -4.97 12.03 -12.63
CA THR A 243 -4.26 13.11 -13.34
C THR A 243 -2.73 13.06 -13.15
N GLU A 244 -2.26 12.59 -11.98
CA GLU A 244 -0.83 12.43 -11.69
C GLU A 244 -0.29 11.04 -12.10
N SER A 245 -1.15 10.15 -12.56
CA SER A 245 -0.76 8.79 -12.96
C SER A 245 0.01 8.82 -14.27
N LYS A 246 1.21 8.24 -14.25
CA LYS A 246 2.13 8.25 -15.40
C LYS A 246 2.11 6.98 -16.23
N TYR A 247 1.74 5.87 -15.60
CA TYR A 247 1.83 4.54 -16.21
C TYR A 247 0.59 3.72 -15.85
N LEU A 248 0.09 2.99 -16.82
CA LEU A 248 -0.75 1.82 -16.60
C LEU A 248 0.16 0.59 -16.69
N GLU A 249 0.19 -0.22 -15.63
CA GLU A 249 1.00 -1.44 -15.58
C GLU A 249 0.07 -2.66 -15.55
N ILE A 250 0.22 -3.54 -16.52
CA ILE A 250 -0.53 -4.78 -16.66
C ILE A 250 0.41 -5.89 -17.12
N TRP A 251 0.19 -7.10 -16.60
CA TRP A 251 0.83 -8.31 -17.09
C TRP A 251 -0.22 -9.08 -17.87
N VAL A 252 0.02 -9.25 -19.17
CA VAL A 252 -0.90 -9.92 -20.08
C VAL A 252 -0.19 -11.11 -20.71
N HIS A 253 -0.84 -12.26 -20.66
CA HIS A 253 -0.47 -13.46 -21.39
C HIS A 253 -1.67 -13.86 -22.25
N GLY A 254 -1.48 -14.00 -23.56
CA GLY A 254 -2.57 -14.33 -24.47
C GLY A 254 -2.09 -15.03 -25.72
N ASP A 255 -3.00 -15.77 -26.35
CA ASP A 255 -2.70 -16.59 -27.53
C ASP A 255 -2.82 -15.78 -28.83
N SER A 256 -3.91 -15.03 -29.00
CA SER A 256 -4.17 -14.19 -30.18
C SER A 256 -5.26 -13.14 -29.91
N GLY A 257 -5.25 -12.05 -30.67
CA GLY A 257 -6.27 -10.99 -30.60
C GLY A 257 -5.70 -9.58 -30.47
N THR A 258 -6.56 -8.60 -30.25
CA THR A 258 -6.17 -7.22 -29.95
C THR A 258 -6.92 -6.77 -28.70
N MET A 259 -6.18 -6.40 -27.66
CA MET A 259 -6.75 -5.85 -26.43
C MET A 259 -6.74 -4.33 -26.53
N HIS A 260 -7.92 -3.72 -26.39
CA HIS A 260 -8.08 -2.28 -26.26
C HIS A 260 -8.28 -1.93 -24.78
N ILE A 261 -7.72 -0.80 -24.36
CA ILE A 261 -7.87 -0.28 -23.01
C ILE A 261 -8.30 1.16 -23.12
N ASP A 262 -9.57 1.40 -22.82
CA ASP A 262 -10.15 2.73 -22.80
C ASP A 262 -10.11 3.26 -21.37
N LEU A 263 -9.65 4.50 -21.19
CA LEU A 263 -9.54 5.18 -19.91
C LEU A 263 -10.20 6.56 -20.00
N GLY A 264 -11.04 6.90 -19.02
CA GLY A 264 -11.70 8.20 -18.94
C GLY A 264 -13.20 8.05 -18.73
N SER A 265 -13.97 8.94 -19.36
CA SER A 265 -15.43 8.89 -19.36
C SER A 265 -15.91 7.93 -20.42
N ILE A 266 -16.37 6.76 -19.98
CA ILE A 266 -16.92 5.68 -20.82
C ILE A 266 -18.41 5.58 -20.53
N SER A 267 -19.21 5.26 -21.54
CA SER A 267 -20.64 5.06 -21.35
C SER A 267 -20.90 3.86 -20.43
N GLU A 268 -21.85 3.99 -19.51
CA GLU A 268 -22.36 2.85 -18.74
C GLU A 268 -23.48 2.10 -19.49
N ASP A 269 -23.87 2.62 -20.66
CA ASP A 269 -24.98 2.14 -21.47
C ASP A 269 -24.61 0.88 -22.27
N ILE A 270 -24.87 -0.30 -21.70
CA ILE A 270 -24.54 -1.61 -22.29
C ILE A 270 -25.35 -1.85 -23.57
N ILE A 271 -26.62 -1.47 -23.55
CA ILE A 271 -27.53 -1.46 -24.69
C ILE A 271 -27.70 0.01 -25.09
N PRO A 272 -27.04 0.52 -26.14
CA PRO A 272 -26.83 1.97 -26.33
C PRO A 272 -28.10 2.72 -26.78
N ASN A 273 -29.16 2.69 -25.97
CA ASN A 273 -30.48 3.28 -26.20
C ASN A 273 -30.70 4.57 -25.38
N ASN A 274 -29.73 4.97 -24.54
CA ASN A 274 -29.79 6.07 -23.57
C ASN A 274 -30.88 5.93 -22.50
N GLU A 275 -31.32 4.70 -22.24
CA GLU A 275 -32.28 4.38 -21.19
C GLU A 275 -31.60 3.54 -20.10
N LEU A 276 -32.10 3.63 -18.88
CA LEU A 276 -31.60 2.78 -17.81
C LEU A 276 -32.19 1.36 -17.98
N ASN A 277 -31.36 0.42 -18.43
CA ASN A 277 -31.67 -1.00 -18.40
C ASN A 277 -31.48 -1.56 -16.98
N THR A 278 -32.50 -2.26 -16.50
CA THR A 278 -32.46 -2.98 -15.22
C THR A 278 -33.50 -4.07 -15.23
N GLU A 279 -33.21 -5.16 -14.52
CA GLU A 279 -34.13 -6.26 -14.25
C GLU A 279 -35.30 -5.85 -13.34
N ASP A 280 -35.13 -4.81 -12.52
CA ASP A 280 -36.17 -4.32 -11.59
C ASP A 280 -37.39 -3.76 -12.35
N LYS A 281 -38.51 -4.47 -12.25
CA LYS A 281 -39.74 -4.11 -12.97
C LYS A 281 -40.48 -3.03 -12.20
N MET A 282 -40.98 -2.05 -12.96
CA MET A 282 -41.87 -1.04 -12.40
C MET A 282 -43.21 -1.67 -11.98
N ARG A 283 -43.47 -1.70 -10.67
CA ARG A 283 -44.75 -2.14 -10.10
C ARG A 283 -45.44 -0.94 -9.46
N ASN A 284 -46.62 -0.59 -9.98
CA ASN A 284 -47.36 0.61 -9.54
C ASN A 284 -46.55 1.92 -9.64
N GLY A 285 -45.68 2.03 -10.65
CA GLY A 285 -44.84 3.22 -10.89
C GLY A 285 -43.65 3.35 -9.94
N ILE A 286 -43.33 2.31 -9.15
CA ILE A 286 -42.19 2.28 -8.24
C ILE A 286 -41.37 1.02 -8.56
N ARG A 287 -40.07 1.21 -8.69
CA ARG A 287 -39.05 0.14 -8.63
C ARG A 287 -38.68 -0.06 -7.17
N ASN A 288 -38.69 -1.30 -6.69
CA ASN A 288 -38.49 -1.60 -5.27
C ASN A 288 -37.00 -1.75 -4.90
N ASN A 289 -36.09 -1.73 -5.89
CA ASN A 289 -34.66 -2.01 -5.77
C ASN A 289 -34.37 -3.39 -5.14
N VAL A 290 -35.25 -4.36 -5.36
CA VAL A 290 -35.12 -5.75 -4.90
C VAL A 290 -35.37 -6.65 -6.09
N LEU A 291 -34.42 -7.55 -6.38
CA LEU A 291 -34.59 -8.55 -7.43
C LEU A 291 -35.65 -9.57 -6.99
N ASP A 292 -36.82 -9.53 -7.63
CA ASP A 292 -37.88 -10.53 -7.43
C ASP A 292 -37.66 -11.76 -8.36
N ASP A 293 -38.19 -12.93 -7.99
CA ASP A 293 -37.98 -14.20 -8.72
C ASP A 293 -38.38 -14.15 -10.22
N ASP A 294 -39.28 -13.25 -10.62
CA ASP A 294 -39.70 -13.08 -12.02
C ASP A 294 -38.90 -12.00 -12.77
N GLU A 295 -37.98 -11.31 -12.10
CA GLU A 295 -37.18 -10.19 -12.63
C GLU A 295 -35.78 -10.64 -13.06
N ASP A 296 -35.29 -11.76 -12.53
CA ASP A 296 -34.00 -12.36 -12.83
C ASP A 296 -33.99 -13.00 -14.23
N VAL A 297 -33.99 -12.14 -15.26
CA VAL A 297 -34.10 -12.51 -16.68
C VAL A 297 -33.00 -11.86 -17.52
N GLY A 298 -31.95 -11.35 -16.90
CA GLY A 298 -30.92 -10.61 -17.61
C GLY A 298 -31.31 -9.17 -17.95
N ILE A 299 -30.29 -8.38 -18.32
CA ILE A 299 -30.49 -7.02 -18.85
C ILE A 299 -30.97 -7.03 -20.31
N ASP A 300 -30.99 -8.19 -20.97
CA ASP A 300 -31.60 -8.37 -22.28
C ASP A 300 -33.15 -8.40 -22.21
N GLY A 301 -33.70 -8.57 -21.00
CA GLY A 301 -35.13 -8.54 -20.70
C GLY A 301 -35.88 -9.81 -21.15
N MET A 302 -35.18 -10.90 -21.43
CA MET A 302 -35.76 -12.10 -22.03
C MET A 302 -35.32 -13.38 -21.33
N ALA A 303 -36.23 -13.95 -20.54
CA ALA A 303 -35.99 -15.25 -19.92
C ALA A 303 -35.82 -16.38 -20.94
N ASP A 304 -35.00 -17.36 -20.59
CA ASP A 304 -34.77 -18.59 -21.35
C ASP A 304 -36.06 -19.37 -21.68
N ASN A 305 -37.03 -19.32 -20.76
CA ASN A 305 -38.31 -19.99 -20.90
C ASN A 305 -39.35 -19.17 -21.69
N ASP A 306 -39.01 -17.98 -22.16
CA ASP A 306 -39.90 -17.13 -22.94
C ASP A 306 -40.21 -17.81 -24.29
N PRO A 307 -41.49 -17.96 -24.67
CA PRO A 307 -41.88 -18.52 -25.97
C PRO A 307 -41.21 -17.84 -27.17
N ARG A 308 -40.85 -16.56 -27.06
CA ARG A 308 -40.17 -15.75 -28.07
C ARG A 308 -38.70 -16.15 -28.20
N ALA A 309 -38.00 -16.33 -27.08
CA ALA A 309 -36.62 -16.83 -27.05
C ALA A 309 -36.54 -18.26 -27.62
N ILE A 310 -37.46 -19.14 -27.19
CA ILE A 310 -37.57 -20.52 -27.71
C ILE A 310 -37.82 -20.53 -29.21
N ALA A 311 -38.70 -19.66 -29.73
CA ALA A 311 -38.96 -19.54 -31.15
C ALA A 311 -37.76 -19.00 -31.95
N ALA A 312 -36.92 -18.16 -31.34
CA ALA A 312 -35.69 -17.64 -31.92
C ALA A 312 -34.48 -18.59 -31.78
N GLY A 313 -34.63 -19.67 -31.02
CA GLY A 313 -33.59 -20.67 -30.77
C GLY A 313 -32.61 -20.30 -29.65
N GLY A 314 -32.97 -19.37 -28.77
CA GLY A 314 -32.16 -18.89 -27.64
C GLY A 314 -32.54 -17.47 -27.21
N ASP A 315 -32.01 -17.05 -26.05
CA ASP A 315 -32.01 -15.68 -25.51
C ASP A 315 -31.33 -14.69 -26.48
N TYR A 316 -31.77 -13.45 -26.56
CA TYR A 316 -31.11 -12.47 -27.44
C TYR A 316 -31.26 -11.06 -26.91
N TRP A 317 -30.31 -10.21 -27.29
CA TRP A 317 -30.36 -8.79 -26.99
C TRP A 317 -31.55 -8.14 -27.71
N ASP A 318 -32.72 -8.06 -27.05
CA ASP A 318 -33.91 -7.34 -27.55
C ASP A 318 -33.72 -5.83 -27.37
N ILE A 319 -32.94 -5.24 -28.27
CA ILE A 319 -32.46 -3.86 -28.18
C ILE A 319 -33.61 -2.87 -28.24
N ASN A 320 -34.68 -3.22 -28.97
CA ASN A 320 -35.82 -2.34 -29.21
C ASN A 320 -37.07 -2.71 -28.38
N GLY A 321 -37.01 -3.79 -27.58
CA GLY A 321 -38.08 -4.24 -26.70
C GLY A 321 -39.30 -4.79 -27.43
N ASN A 322 -39.18 -5.21 -28.69
CA ASN A 322 -40.30 -5.69 -29.50
C ASN A 322 -40.59 -7.19 -29.32
N GLY A 323 -39.72 -7.92 -28.60
CA GLY A 323 -39.83 -9.35 -28.39
C GLY A 323 -39.60 -10.21 -29.64
N GLN A 324 -38.90 -9.69 -30.64
CA GLN A 324 -38.54 -10.39 -31.86
C GLN A 324 -37.07 -10.16 -32.16
N ARG A 325 -36.36 -11.26 -32.45
CA ARG A 325 -34.95 -11.16 -32.81
C ARG A 325 -34.78 -10.50 -34.17
N ASP A 326 -34.33 -9.26 -34.15
CA ASP A 326 -34.09 -8.44 -35.32
C ASP A 326 -32.64 -8.53 -35.83
N LYS A 327 -32.42 -7.99 -37.03
CA LYS A 327 -31.07 -7.83 -37.55
C LYS A 327 -30.31 -6.81 -36.70
N GLY A 328 -29.26 -7.26 -36.02
CA GLY A 328 -28.54 -6.43 -35.05
C GLY A 328 -28.48 -7.07 -33.67
N GLU A 329 -29.26 -8.13 -33.44
CA GLU A 329 -29.47 -8.75 -32.14
C GLU A 329 -28.83 -10.16 -32.12
N PRO A 330 -27.57 -10.27 -31.64
CA PRO A 330 -26.97 -11.58 -31.42
C PRO A 330 -27.65 -12.28 -30.23
N TYR A 331 -27.40 -13.58 -30.09
CA TYR A 331 -27.79 -14.29 -28.86
C TYR A 331 -27.06 -13.68 -27.66
N SER A 332 -27.75 -13.55 -26.52
CA SER A 332 -27.20 -12.95 -25.30
C SER A 332 -26.35 -13.95 -24.51
N ASN A 333 -26.76 -15.23 -24.49
CA ASN A 333 -26.15 -16.29 -23.68
C ASN A 333 -25.90 -15.84 -22.23
N ASP A 334 -26.88 -15.20 -21.62
CA ASP A 334 -26.72 -14.56 -20.32
C ASP A 334 -27.22 -15.41 -19.15
N ASN A 335 -27.54 -16.68 -19.39
CA ASN A 335 -27.72 -17.67 -18.34
C ASN A 335 -26.51 -17.76 -17.41
N TRP A 336 -26.77 -17.79 -16.10
CA TRP A 336 -25.77 -17.98 -15.08
C TRP A 336 -25.70 -19.43 -14.62
N ARG A 337 -24.48 -19.98 -14.60
CA ARG A 337 -24.20 -21.26 -13.95
C ARG A 337 -22.80 -21.30 -13.41
N TYR A 338 -22.69 -21.53 -12.10
CA TYR A 338 -21.42 -21.90 -11.49
C TYR A 338 -21.62 -22.83 -10.29
N THR A 339 -20.74 -23.81 -10.17
CA THR A 339 -20.65 -24.67 -8.98
C THR A 339 -19.32 -24.41 -8.30
N GLU A 340 -19.32 -24.28 -6.96
CA GLU A 340 -18.10 -24.03 -6.21
C GLU A 340 -17.00 -25.05 -6.55
N ARG A 341 -15.78 -24.54 -6.83
CA ARG A 341 -14.60 -25.34 -7.22
C ARG A 341 -14.72 -26.06 -8.56
N SER A 342 -15.71 -25.69 -9.39
CA SER A 342 -15.76 -26.13 -10.78
C SER A 342 -14.65 -25.48 -11.59
N ASP A 343 -14.16 -26.20 -12.59
CA ASP A 343 -13.29 -25.69 -13.66
C ASP A 343 -14.08 -25.20 -14.87
N ASP A 344 -15.41 -25.35 -14.85
CA ASP A 344 -16.32 -24.78 -15.85
C ASP A 344 -16.76 -23.37 -15.43
N TYR A 345 -16.31 -22.40 -16.21
CA TYR A 345 -16.59 -20.97 -16.06
C TYR A 345 -17.39 -20.39 -17.24
N SER A 346 -17.92 -21.23 -18.12
CA SER A 346 -18.57 -20.80 -19.37
C SER A 346 -19.77 -19.86 -19.15
N GLU A 347 -20.52 -20.08 -18.07
CA GLU A 347 -21.74 -19.31 -17.75
C GLU A 347 -21.56 -18.47 -16.47
N ILE A 348 -20.32 -18.25 -16.00
CA ILE A 348 -20.10 -17.57 -14.69
C ILE A 348 -20.48 -16.09 -14.72
N ASN A 349 -20.46 -15.47 -15.90
CA ASN A 349 -20.74 -14.04 -16.11
C ASN A 349 -22.19 -13.75 -16.51
N GLY A 350 -23.05 -14.77 -16.54
CA GLY A 350 -24.47 -14.63 -16.81
C GLY A 350 -25.18 -13.70 -15.82
N MET A 351 -26.28 -13.13 -16.30
CA MET A 351 -27.19 -12.24 -15.58
C MET A 351 -28.49 -12.94 -15.18
N GLU A 352 -29.01 -13.89 -15.98
CA GLU A 352 -30.19 -14.70 -15.62
C GLU A 352 -29.81 -15.83 -14.65
N GLY A 353 -30.33 -15.80 -13.42
CA GLY A 353 -30.18 -16.86 -12.40
C GLY A 353 -28.98 -16.71 -11.45
N ASN A 354 -28.45 -15.50 -11.26
CA ASN A 354 -27.06 -15.26 -10.81
C ASN A 354 -26.76 -15.05 -9.31
#